data_AF-A0A388KY93-F1
#
_entry.id   AF-A0A388KY93-F1
#
_cell.length_a   1.000
_cell.length_b   1.000
_cell.length_c   1.000
_cell.angle_alpha   90.00
_cell.angle_beta   90.00
_cell.angle_gamma   90.00
#
_symmetry.space_group_name_H-M   'P 1'
#
loop_
_entity.id
_entity.type
_entity.pdbx_description
1 polymer ?
#
loop_
_entity_poly.entity_id
_entity_poly.type
_entity_poly.pdbx_seq_one_letter_code
_entity_poly.pdbx_strand_id
1 'polypeptide(L)'
;MLEFLFLERKWEDDRLAIAKHLEGFSDRRSPIWLCMFPEGTDFSEAKKIKCNEYAKEHGLPGSHHVLLPRTKGFVACLKALRNSIDAGTQIRHSWRSFLEETQARSISM
;
A
#
# COMPACT_ATOMS: atom_id res chain seq x y z
N MET A 1 9.02 8.78 18.33
CA MET A 1 8.23 9.88 17.73
C MET A 1 7.43 9.27 16.60
N LEU A 2 6.11 9.43 16.65
CA LEU A 2 5.18 8.94 15.62
C LEU A 2 4.86 10.11 14.69
N GLU A 3 4.96 9.87 13.39
CA GLU A 3 4.77 10.87 12.34
C GLU A 3 3.72 10.35 11.36
N PHE A 4 2.81 11.22 10.92
CA PHE A 4 1.69 10.84 10.09
C PHE A 4 1.71 11.65 8.79
N LEU A 5 1.67 10.95 7.65
CA LEU A 5 1.52 11.55 6.34
C LEU A 5 0.14 11.18 5.77
N PHE A 6 -0.72 12.17 5.67
CA PHE A 6 -2.02 12.03 4.99
C PHE A 6 -1.85 12.34 3.50
N LEU A 7 -2.43 11.49 2.65
CA LEU A 7 -2.35 11.61 1.20
C LEU A 7 -3.70 12.04 0.63
N GLU A 8 -3.69 12.94 -0.35
CA GLU A 8 -4.87 13.51 -0.99
C GLU A 8 -5.46 12.60 -2.09
N ARG A 9 -4.81 11.45 -2.33
CA ARG A 9 -5.14 10.48 -3.39
C ARG A 9 -4.95 11.05 -4.80
N LYS A 10 -4.15 12.10 -4.92
CA LYS A 10 -3.72 12.75 -6.17
C LYS A 10 -2.23 12.52 -6.34
N TRP A 11 -1.87 11.63 -7.25
CA TRP A 11 -0.49 11.15 -7.39
C TRP A 11 0.54 12.27 -7.59
N GLU A 12 0.22 13.29 -8.37
CA GLU A 12 1.15 14.40 -8.65
C GLU A 12 1.52 15.18 -7.38
N ASP A 13 0.54 15.44 -6.52
CA ASP A 13 0.75 16.13 -5.24
C ASP A 13 1.38 15.19 -4.20
N ASP A 14 0.83 13.98 -4.10
CA ASP A 14 1.24 12.97 -3.11
C ASP A 14 2.70 12.56 -3.28
N ARG A 15 3.21 12.47 -4.51
CA ARG A 15 4.60 12.08 -4.76
C ARG A 15 5.59 13.05 -4.14
N LEU A 16 5.31 14.35 -4.23
CA LEU A 16 6.17 15.39 -3.66
C LEU A 16 6.06 15.42 -2.13
N ALA A 17 4.84 15.27 -1.61
CA ALA A 17 4.60 15.19 -0.16
C ALA A 17 5.33 14.00 0.48
N ILE A 18 5.25 12.81 -0.14
CA ILE A 18 5.97 11.60 0.29
C ILE A 18 7.48 11.85 0.30
N ALA A 19 8.04 12.37 -0.79
CA ALA A 19 9.48 12.59 -0.90
C ALA A 19 9.98 13.56 0.19
N LYS A 20 9.33 14.72 0.33
CA LYS A 20 9.70 15.74 1.32
C LYS A 20 9.55 15.24 2.76
N HIS A 21 8.48 14.50 3.06
CA HIS A 21 8.27 13.97 4.40
C HIS A 21 9.32 12.93 4.77
N LEU A 22 9.64 12.02 3.84
CA LEU A 22 10.57 10.91 4.10
C LEU A 22 12.04 11.33 4.06
N GLU A 23 12.41 12.43 3.39
CA GLU A 23 13.77 12.99 3.37
C GLU A 23 14.31 13.22 4.80
N GLY A 24 13.49 13.77 5.70
CA GLY A 24 13.88 14.02 7.09
C GLY A 24 14.14 12.78 7.95
N PHE A 25 13.80 11.60 7.45
CA PHE A 25 14.09 10.32 8.11
C PHE A 25 15.30 9.61 7.50
N SER A 26 15.77 10.05 6.33
CA SER A 26 16.82 9.34 5.60
C SER A 26 18.17 9.35 6.32
N ASP A 27 18.46 10.44 7.05
CA ASP A 27 19.69 10.64 7.83
C ASP A 27 19.62 10.10 9.26
N ARG A 28 18.47 9.58 9.70
CA ARG A 28 18.31 9.08 11.06
C ARG A 28 18.93 7.68 11.16
N ARG A 29 19.93 7.52 12.04
CA ARG A 29 20.48 6.20 12.44
C ARG A 29 19.49 5.34 13.25
N SER A 30 18.28 5.82 13.49
CA SER A 30 17.27 5.12 14.27
C SER A 30 16.36 4.28 13.37
N PRO A 31 15.97 3.06 13.77
CA PRO A 31 15.07 2.21 13.00
C PRO A 31 13.71 2.89 12.78
N ILE A 32 13.20 2.81 11.55
CA ILE A 32 11.91 3.38 11.13
C ILE A 32 10.90 2.26 10.93
N TRP A 33 9.68 2.45 11.46
CA TRP A 33 8.55 1.58 11.21
C TRP A 33 7.57 2.29 10.27
N LEU A 34 7.33 1.72 9.08
CA LEU A 34 6.36 2.24 8.13
C LEU A 34 5.05 1.45 8.26
N CYS A 35 3.99 2.12 8.72
CA CYS A 35 2.63 1.59 8.71
C CYS A 35 1.85 2.27 7.59
N MET A 36 1.20 1.49 6.73
CA MET A 36 0.43 2.04 5.62
C MET A 36 -0.80 1.20 5.27
N PHE A 37 -1.83 1.87 4.78
CA PHE A 37 -3.12 1.28 4.41
C PHE A 37 -3.38 1.52 2.93
N PRO A 38 -2.81 0.71 2.01
CA PRO A 38 -2.86 0.97 0.57
C PRO A 38 -4.26 0.87 -0.02
N GLU A 39 -5.19 0.20 0.65
CA GLU A 39 -6.60 0.10 0.25
C GLU A 39 -7.46 1.27 0.75
N GLY A 40 -6.92 2.05 1.69
CA GLY A 40 -7.67 3.04 2.45
C GLY A 40 -8.43 2.44 3.65
N THR A 41 -9.05 3.31 4.43
CA THR A 41 -9.70 2.97 5.72
C THR A 41 -11.21 2.85 5.65
N ASP A 42 -11.83 3.13 4.50
CA ASP A 42 -13.29 3.20 4.35
C ASP A 42 -13.77 2.31 3.19
N PHE A 43 -14.15 1.09 3.55
CA PHE A 43 -14.76 0.10 2.66
C PHE A 43 -16.26 0.37 2.52
N SER A 44 -16.75 0.42 1.29
CA SER A 44 -18.19 0.48 0.99
C SER A 44 -18.52 -0.35 -0.23
N GLU A 45 -19.75 -0.87 -0.30
CA GLU A 45 -20.19 -1.73 -1.41
C GLU A 45 -20.05 -1.03 -2.76
N ALA A 46 -20.37 0.27 -2.82
CA ALA A 46 -20.20 1.08 -4.03
C ALA A 46 -18.73 1.19 -4.48
N LYS A 47 -17.78 1.24 -3.54
CA LYS A 47 -16.34 1.23 -3.85
C LYS A 47 -15.87 -0.16 -4.29
N LYS A 48 -16.44 -1.22 -3.71
CA LYS A 48 -16.15 -2.61 -4.10
C LYS A 48 -16.58 -2.89 -5.53
N ILE A 49 -17.77 -2.46 -5.94
CA ILE A 49 -18.24 -2.61 -7.32
C ILE A 49 -17.25 -1.95 -8.29
N LYS A 50 -16.92 -0.67 -8.07
CA LYS A 50 -15.94 0.06 -8.89
C LYS A 50 -14.55 -0.58 -8.90
N CYS A 51 -14.14 -1.13 -7.75
CA CYS A 51 -12.88 -1.85 -7.63
C CYS A 51 -12.86 -3.12 -8.49
N ASN A 52 -13.96 -3.87 -8.49
CA ASN A 52 -14.10 -5.08 -9.29
C ASN A 52 -14.24 -4.79 -10.79
N GLU A 53 -14.88 -3.69 -11.16
CA GLU A 53 -14.89 -3.19 -12.54
C GLU A 53 -13.46 -2.88 -13.02
N TYR A 54 -12.72 -2.09 -12.23
CA TYR A 54 -11.31 -1.81 -12.51
C TYR A 54 -10.46 -3.08 -12.61
N ALA A 55 -10.68 -4.04 -11.70
CA ALA A 55 -9.97 -5.32 -11.71
C ALA A 55 -10.21 -6.06 -13.02
N LYS A 56 -11.47 -6.17 -13.43
CA LYS A 56 -11.88 -6.85 -14.67
C LYS A 56 -11.29 -6.19 -15.92
N GLU A 57 -11.29 -4.86 -15.98
CA GLU A 57 -10.71 -4.09 -17.08
C GLU A 57 -9.20 -4.31 -17.21
N HIS A 58 -8.50 -4.51 -16.10
CA HIS A 58 -7.05 -4.66 -16.05
C HIS A 58 -6.59 -6.12 -15.94
N GLY A 59 -7.50 -7.09 -16.08
CA GLY A 59 -7.20 -8.52 -15.97
C GLY A 59 -6.72 -8.95 -14.58
N LEU A 60 -7.07 -8.20 -13.53
CA LEU A 60 -6.76 -8.50 -12.14
C LEU A 60 -7.86 -9.35 -11.51
N PRO A 61 -7.54 -10.20 -10.52
CA PRO A 61 -8.55 -10.94 -9.77
C PRO A 61 -9.48 -9.97 -9.02
N GLY A 62 -10.77 -10.27 -9.02
CA GLY A 62 -11.75 -9.52 -8.24
C GLY A 62 -11.50 -9.64 -6.73
N SER A 63 -11.88 -8.62 -5.99
CA SER A 63 -11.70 -8.56 -4.53
C SER A 63 -13.02 -8.83 -3.79
N HIS A 64 -12.95 -9.71 -2.80
CA HIS A 64 -14.14 -10.21 -2.07
C HIS A 64 -14.45 -9.42 -0.79
N HIS A 65 -13.43 -9.14 0.02
CA HIS A 65 -13.57 -8.50 1.34
C HIS A 65 -12.76 -7.20 1.50
N VAL A 66 -11.96 -6.88 0.48
CA VAL A 66 -10.91 -5.85 0.49
C VAL A 66 -11.00 -5.06 -0.81
N LEU A 67 -10.41 -3.86 -0.87
CA LEU A 67 -10.28 -3.11 -2.11
C LEU A 67 -8.91 -3.42 -2.73
N LEU A 68 -8.71 -3.16 -4.01
CA LEU A 68 -7.40 -3.35 -4.61
C LEU A 68 -6.41 -2.32 -4.03
N PRO A 69 -5.24 -2.76 -3.56
CA PRO A 69 -4.29 -1.87 -2.92
C PRO A 69 -3.65 -0.92 -3.94
N ARG A 70 -3.56 0.36 -3.56
CA ARG A 70 -2.90 1.41 -4.35
C ARG A 70 -1.38 1.33 -4.12
N THR A 71 -0.67 0.69 -5.05
CA THR A 71 0.75 0.37 -4.89
C THR A 71 1.72 1.53 -5.14
N LYS A 72 1.31 2.59 -5.85
CA LYS A 72 2.21 3.71 -6.22
C LYS A 72 2.84 4.40 -5.01
N GLY A 73 2.02 4.73 -4.01
CA GLY A 73 2.49 5.36 -2.77
C GLY A 73 3.46 4.46 -2.01
N PHE A 74 3.16 3.16 -1.92
CA PHE A 74 4.04 2.18 -1.29
C PHE A 74 5.42 2.14 -1.95
N VAL A 75 5.45 2.03 -3.28
CA VAL A 75 6.70 1.99 -4.05
C VAL A 75 7.48 3.29 -3.90
N ALA A 76 6.79 4.44 -3.82
CA ALA A 76 7.43 5.73 -3.57
C ALA A 76 8.11 5.77 -2.20
N CYS A 77 7.42 5.33 -1.14
CA CYS A 77 7.97 5.27 0.21
C CYS A 77 9.19 4.35 0.28
N LEU A 78 9.11 3.16 -0.32
CA LEU A 78 10.25 2.22 -0.37
C LEU A 78 11.46 2.80 -1.10
N LYS A 79 11.25 3.53 -2.20
CA LYS A 79 12.33 4.18 -2.94
C LYS A 79 13.00 5.27 -2.11
N ALA A 80 12.21 6.09 -1.42
CA ALA A 80 12.70 7.18 -0.58
C ALA A 80 13.49 6.65 0.63
N LEU A 81 13.04 5.55 1.23
CA LEU A 81 13.62 4.98 2.44
C LEU A 81 14.65 3.85 2.16
N ARG A 82 15.01 3.62 0.90
CA ARG A 82 15.85 2.49 0.48
C ARG A 82 17.19 2.41 1.23
N ASN A 83 17.78 3.55 1.57
CA ASN A 83 19.08 3.63 2.22
C ASN A 83 19.00 3.68 3.76
N SER A 84 17.78 3.76 4.31
CA SER A 84 17.53 3.99 5.74
C SER A 84 16.74 2.84 6.37
N ILE A 85 16.17 1.97 5.54
CA ILE A 85 15.59 0.70 5.98
C ILE A 85 16.69 -0.35 5.84
N ASP A 86 17.27 -0.78 6.96
CA ASP A 86 17.98 -2.06 7.01
C ASP A 86 16.96 -3.16 6.68
N ALA A 87 17.04 -3.67 5.46
CA ALA A 87 16.05 -4.57 4.88
C ALA A 87 15.82 -5.81 5.75
N GLY A 88 14.63 -5.94 6.34
CA GLY A 88 14.26 -7.04 7.22
C GLY A 88 12.87 -7.62 6.95
N THR A 89 12.66 -8.17 5.77
CA THR A 89 11.85 -9.40 5.55
C THR A 89 10.32 -9.38 5.75
N GLN A 90 9.69 -8.49 6.52
CA GLN A 90 8.24 -8.62 6.78
C GLN A 90 7.32 -8.26 5.60
N ILE A 91 7.69 -7.27 4.77
CA ILE A 91 6.73 -6.75 3.78
C ILE A 91 6.51 -7.73 2.61
N ARG A 92 7.50 -8.56 2.27
CA ARG A 92 7.37 -9.56 1.19
C ARG A 92 6.49 -10.74 1.57
N HIS A 93 6.54 -11.19 2.82
CA HIS A 93 5.70 -12.31 3.28
C HIS A 93 4.23 -11.90 3.37
N SER A 94 3.93 -10.70 3.88
CA SER A 94 2.56 -10.22 3.99
C SER A 94 1.85 -10.10 2.63
N TRP A 95 2.52 -9.56 1.61
CA TRP A 95 1.92 -9.42 0.27
C TRP A 95 1.70 -10.75 -0.46
N ARG A 96 2.62 -11.72 -0.31
CA ARG A 96 2.47 -13.04 -0.94
C ARG A 96 1.37 -13.85 -0.24
N SER A 97 1.35 -13.84 1.09
CA SER A 97 0.29 -14.47 1.87
C SER A 97 -1.07 -13.83 1.65
N PHE A 98 -1.14 -12.50 1.46
CA PHE A 98 -2.39 -11.80 1.11
C PHE A 98 -2.94 -12.20 -0.26
N LEU A 99 -2.07 -12.34 -1.27
CA LEU A 99 -2.46 -12.84 -2.60
C LEU A 99 -2.87 -14.33 -2.56
N GLU A 100 -2.16 -15.15 -1.79
CA GLU A 100 -2.48 -16.58 -1.64
C GLU A 100 -3.78 -16.80 -0.85
N GLU A 101 -4.06 -16.04 0.21
CA GLU A 101 -5.32 -16.11 0.97
C GLU A 101 -6.52 -15.60 0.17
N THR A 102 -6.35 -14.54 -0.62
CA THR A 102 -7.45 -14.01 -1.46
C THR A 102 -7.77 -14.94 -2.64
N GLN A 103 -6.77 -15.66 -3.17
CA GLN A 103 -6.97 -16.64 -4.25
C GLN A 103 -7.50 -17.98 -3.73
N ALA A 104 -7.10 -18.43 -2.54
CA ALA A 104 -7.57 -19.67 -1.92
C ALA A 104 -9.04 -19.61 -1.46
N ARG A 105 -9.52 -18.44 -1.00
CA ARG A 105 -10.91 -18.28 -0.54
C ARG A 105 -11.94 -18.09 -1.67
N SER A 106 -11.50 -17.91 -2.92
CA SER A 106 -12.40 -17.82 -4.07
C SER A 106 -12.81 -19.18 -4.67
N ILE A 107 -12.30 -20.30 -4.13
CA ILE A 107 -12.55 -21.66 -4.62
C ILE A 107 -13.42 -22.48 -3.63
N SER A 108 -13.79 -21.92 -2.47
CA SER A 108 -14.54 -22.62 -1.43
C SER A 108 -15.88 -21.97 -1.04
N MET A 109 -16.60 -21.38 -1.98
CA MET A 109 -18.02 -21.03 -1.82
C MET A 109 -18.75 -21.03 -3.16
#